data_AF-A0A7C2A825-F1
#
_entry.id   AF-A0A7C2A825-F1
#
_cell.length_a   1.000
_cell.length_b   1.000
_cell.length_c   1.000
_cell.angle_alpha   90.00
_cell.angle_beta   90.00
_cell.angle_gamma   90.00
#
_symmetry.space_group_name_H-M   'P 1'
#
loop_
_entity.id
_entity.type
_entity.pdbx_description
1 polymer ?
#
loop_
_entity_poly.entity_id
_entity_poly.type
_entity_poly.pdbx_seq_one_letter_code
_entity_poly.pdbx_strand_id
1 'polypeptide(L)'
;MDDRAESARPCPLRTALFAVLLLLGLVFIYGRVGSFDFVNYDDDRYVTANPIVQRGLDRESVAWAVRATEASNWHPLTWWSHMLDVELFDLDA
;
A
#
# COMPACT_ATOMS: atom_id res chain seq x y z
N MET A 1 11.77 -47.10 21.68
CA MET A 1 10.51 -46.45 21.30
C MET A 1 10.88 -45.03 20.91
N ASP A 2 11.20 -44.89 19.63
CA ASP A 2 11.53 -43.72 18.79
C ASP A 2 11.92 -42.37 19.43
N ASP A 3 13.20 -42.03 19.23
CA ASP A 3 13.85 -40.73 19.40
C ASP A 3 13.35 -39.70 18.37
N ARG A 4 12.15 -39.14 18.55
CA ARG A 4 11.65 -38.09 17.66
C ARG A 4 11.89 -36.68 18.19
N ALA A 5 12.78 -36.01 17.45
CA ALA A 5 12.79 -34.59 17.13
C ALA A 5 13.30 -33.61 18.19
N GLU A 6 14.61 -33.67 18.44
CA GLU A 6 15.33 -32.46 18.82
C GLU A 6 15.43 -31.56 17.57
N SER A 7 14.46 -30.66 17.44
CA SER A 7 14.44 -29.62 16.41
C SER A 7 15.70 -28.75 16.57
N ALA A 8 16.68 -28.94 15.67
CA ALA A 8 17.88 -28.13 15.63
C ALA A 8 17.48 -26.66 15.43
N ARG A 9 17.74 -25.82 16.44
CA ARG A 9 17.46 -24.39 16.34
C ARG A 9 18.25 -23.80 15.16
N PRO A 10 17.60 -23.08 14.24
CA PRO A 10 18.31 -22.51 13.10
C PRO A 10 19.35 -21.50 13.60
N CYS A 11 20.57 -21.57 13.04
CA CYS A 11 21.63 -20.63 13.37
C CYS A 11 21.18 -19.20 13.04
N PRO A 12 21.26 -18.24 13.98
CA PRO A 12 20.70 -16.90 13.81
C PRO A 12 21.27 -16.17 12.58
N LEU A 13 22.54 -16.42 12.25
CA LEU A 13 23.18 -15.83 11.07
C LEU A 13 22.59 -16.35 9.75
N ARG A 14 22.26 -17.65 9.69
CA ARG A 14 21.65 -18.25 8.48
C ARG A 14 20.23 -17.71 8.30
N THR A 15 19.46 -17.64 9.37
CA THR A 15 18.11 -17.06 9.35
C THR A 15 18.16 -15.58 8.94
N ALA A 16 19.09 -14.80 9.51
CA ALA A 16 19.27 -13.40 9.16
C ALA A 16 19.65 -13.23 7.68
N LEU A 17 20.56 -14.07 7.16
CA LEU A 17 20.93 -14.05 5.75
C LEU A 17 19.73 -14.32 4.84
N PHE A 18 18.93 -15.34 5.12
CA PHE A 18 17.71 -15.61 4.34
C PHE A 18 16.71 -14.46 4.43
N ALA A 19 16.50 -13.89 5.61
CA ALA A 19 15.61 -12.74 5.77
C ALA A 19 16.08 -11.52 4.96
N VAL A 20 17.38 -11.22 4.97
CA VAL A 20 17.96 -10.14 4.17
C VAL A 20 17.83 -10.42 2.67
N LEU A 21 18.14 -11.64 2.21
CA LEU A 21 17.99 -12.00 0.80
C LEU A 21 16.53 -11.90 0.33
N LEU A 22 15.58 -12.31 1.16
CA LEU A 22 14.15 -12.16 0.87
C LEU A 22 13.74 -10.69 0.80
N LEU A 23 14.20 -9.87 1.74
CA LEU A 23 13.93 -8.43 1.74
C LEU A 23 14.53 -7.75 0.50
N LEU A 24 15.77 -8.07 0.14
CA LEU A 24 16.42 -7.55 -1.07
C LEU A 24 15.69 -8.00 -2.34
N GLY A 25 15.25 -9.26 -2.40
CA GLY A 25 14.42 -9.76 -3.49
C GLY A 25 13.11 -9.00 -3.62
N LEU A 26 12.44 -8.71 -2.49
CA LEU A 26 11.21 -7.92 -2.46
C LEU A 26 11.45 -6.49 -2.98
N VAL A 27 12.48 -5.81 -2.48
CA VAL A 27 12.84 -4.45 -2.92
C VAL A 27 13.23 -4.45 -4.41
N PHE A 28 13.94 -5.47 -4.89
CA PHE A 28 14.33 -5.56 -6.30
C PHE A 28 13.12 -5.75 -7.23
N ILE A 29 12.18 -6.61 -6.86
CA ILE A 29 10.99 -6.90 -7.68
C ILE A 29 9.99 -5.74 -7.65
N TYR A 30 9.74 -5.16 -6.46
CA TYR A 30 8.69 -4.15 -6.26
C TYR A 30 9.21 -2.70 -6.23
N GLY A 31 10.51 -2.47 -6.32
CA GLY A 31 11.09 -1.12 -6.25
C GLY A 31 10.68 -0.18 -7.38
N ARG A 32 10.08 -0.72 -8.45
CA ARG A 32 9.53 0.07 -9.58
C ARG A 32 8.08 0.50 -9.40
N VAL A 33 7.39 0.07 -8.34
CA VAL A 33 5.94 0.31 -8.18
C VAL A 33 5.59 1.80 -8.16
N GLY A 34 6.34 2.65 -7.43
CA GLY A 34 6.14 4.12 -7.43
C GLY A 34 6.72 4.84 -8.65
N SER A 35 6.63 4.20 -9.83
CA SER A 35 7.05 4.81 -11.10
C SER A 35 6.27 4.25 -12.29
N PHE A 36 5.21 3.49 -12.00
CA PHE A 36 4.26 3.06 -13.00
C PHE A 36 3.17 4.10 -13.11
N ASP A 37 2.71 4.35 -14.33
CA ASP A 37 1.60 5.28 -14.57
C ASP A 37 0.28 4.71 -14.05
N PHE A 38 -0.69 5.59 -13.80
CA PHE A 38 -2.08 5.20 -13.58
C PHE A 38 -2.65 4.44 -14.77
N VAL A 39 -3.50 3.45 -14.50
CA VAL A 39 -4.15 2.60 -15.49
C VAL A 39 -5.66 2.78 -15.48
N ASN A 40 -6.28 2.58 -16.64
CA ASN A 40 -7.72 2.72 -16.81
C ASN A 40 -8.48 1.48 -16.30
N TYR A 41 -8.45 1.26 -14.99
CA TYR A 41 -9.21 0.21 -14.33
C TYR A 41 -10.07 0.79 -13.20
N ASP A 42 -9.43 1.38 -12.19
CA ASP A 42 -10.07 2.01 -11.04
C ASP A 42 -9.43 3.35 -10.64
N ASP A 43 -8.22 3.65 -11.12
CA ASP A 43 -7.52 4.91 -10.81
C ASP A 43 -8.32 6.15 -11.20
N ASP A 44 -9.14 6.10 -12.24
CA ASP A 44 -10.05 7.19 -12.60
C ASP A 44 -11.04 7.50 -11.47
N ARG A 45 -11.66 6.47 -10.90
CA ARG A 45 -12.64 6.61 -9.83
C ARG A 45 -12.02 6.97 -8.49
N TYR A 46 -10.85 6.42 -8.19
CA TYR A 46 -10.24 6.59 -6.87
C TYR A 46 -9.32 7.81 -6.78
N VAL A 47 -8.70 8.24 -7.88
CA VAL A 47 -7.66 9.27 -7.85
C VAL A 47 -7.82 10.29 -8.99
N THR A 48 -7.61 9.89 -10.25
CA THR A 48 -7.34 10.82 -11.36
C THR A 48 -8.57 11.58 -11.89
N ALA A 49 -9.78 11.08 -11.67
CA ALA A 49 -11.03 11.79 -11.95
C ALA A 49 -11.84 12.12 -10.69
N ASN A 50 -11.24 12.00 -9.50
CA ASN A 50 -11.88 12.32 -8.23
C ASN A 50 -11.37 13.67 -7.67
N PRO A 51 -12.06 14.79 -7.92
CA PRO A 51 -11.59 16.11 -7.51
C PRO A 51 -11.55 16.28 -5.99
N ILE A 52 -12.33 15.50 -5.22
CA ILE A 52 -12.31 15.59 -3.76
C ILE A 52 -11.03 14.95 -3.21
N VAL A 53 -10.64 13.80 -3.76
CA VAL A 53 -9.37 13.14 -3.40
C VAL A 53 -8.17 14.00 -3.80
N GLN A 54 -8.20 14.61 -4.98
CA GLN A 54 -7.12 15.48 -5.47
C GLN A 54 -6.90 16.76 -4.63
N ARG A 55 -7.87 17.15 -3.79
CA ARG A 55 -7.68 18.28 -2.85
C ARG A 55 -6.86 17.93 -1.61
N GLY A 56 -6.59 16.64 -1.36
CA GLY A 56 -5.85 16.21 -0.17
C GLY A 56 -6.68 16.20 1.11
N LEU A 57 -6.00 16.24 2.26
CA LEU A 57 -6.59 16.13 3.60
C LEU A 57 -7.08 17.48 4.12
N ASP A 58 -8.06 18.07 3.44
CA ASP A 58 -8.80 19.22 3.95
C ASP A 58 -10.04 18.81 4.78
N ARG A 59 -10.59 19.75 5.54
CA ARG A 59 -11.74 19.50 6.43
C ARG A 59 -12.98 18.97 5.69
N GLU A 60 -13.26 19.46 4.49
CA GLU A 60 -14.41 19.04 3.68
C GLU A 60 -14.17 17.65 3.09
N SER A 61 -12.99 17.39 2.55
CA SER A 61 -12.59 16.12 1.94
C SER A 61 -12.57 15.00 2.99
N VAL A 62 -12.06 15.28 4.20
CA VAL A 62 -12.10 14.34 5.32
C VAL A 62 -13.53 14.02 5.75
N ALA A 63 -14.41 15.03 5.84
CA ALA A 63 -15.81 14.83 6.20
C ALA A 63 -16.61 14.11 5.10
N TRP A 64 -16.28 14.36 3.83
CA TRP A 64 -16.86 13.66 2.68
C TRP A 64 -16.57 12.16 2.74
N ALA A 65 -15.31 11.77 2.98
CA ALA A 65 -14.87 10.37 3.01
C ALA A 65 -15.68 9.49 3.98
N VAL A 66 -16.13 10.05 5.11
CA VAL A 66 -16.94 9.34 6.13
C VAL A 66 -18.36 9.02 5.62
N ARG A 67 -18.85 9.75 4.62
CA ARG A 67 -20.19 9.57 4.05
C ARG A 67 -20.17 9.06 2.61
N ALA A 68 -18.99 9.03 1.98
CA ALA A 68 -18.81 8.64 0.60
C ALA A 68 -19.18 7.16 0.37
N THR A 69 -19.93 6.93 -0.70
CA THR A 69 -20.22 5.59 -1.25
C THR A 69 -19.76 5.49 -2.70
N GLU A 70 -18.83 6.36 -3.11
CA GLU A 70 -18.21 6.36 -4.43
C GLU A 70 -17.57 5.00 -4.72
N ALA A 71 -17.53 4.61 -6.00
CA ALA A 71 -17.12 3.27 -6.41
C ALA A 71 -17.94 2.12 -5.74
N SER A 72 -19.17 2.41 -5.30
CA SER A 72 -20.12 1.46 -4.72
C SER A 72 -19.68 0.81 -3.40
N ASN A 73 -18.75 1.44 -2.67
CA ASN A 73 -18.24 0.92 -1.41
C ASN A 73 -18.20 2.05 -0.34
N TRP A 74 -18.32 1.69 0.94
CA TRP A 74 -18.04 2.61 2.06
C TRP A 74 -16.68 2.27 2.68
N HIS A 75 -15.70 3.15 2.51
CA HIS A 75 -14.30 2.92 2.93
C HIS A 75 -13.56 4.24 3.21
N PRO A 76 -13.88 4.94 4.32
CA PRO A 76 -13.29 6.24 4.63
C PRO A 76 -11.76 6.23 4.74
N LEU A 77 -11.17 5.15 5.28
CA LEU A 77 -9.71 5.05 5.43
C LEU A 77 -8.99 4.97 4.09
N THR A 78 -9.58 4.31 3.10
CA THR A 78 -9.03 4.25 1.73
C THR A 78 -9.06 5.64 1.09
N TRP A 79 -10.14 6.40 1.27
CA TRP A 79 -10.21 7.77 0.76
C TRP A 79 -9.14 8.67 1.38
N TRP A 80 -8.97 8.62 2.70
CA TRP A 80 -7.90 9.36 3.37
C TRP A 80 -6.51 8.91 2.95
N SER A 81 -6.32 7.62 2.66
CA SER A 81 -5.06 7.11 2.13
C SER A 81 -4.72 7.76 0.78
N HIS A 82 -5.66 7.78 -0.17
CA HIS A 82 -5.42 8.43 -1.47
C HIS A 82 -5.25 9.95 -1.34
N MET A 83 -6.00 10.61 -0.45
CA MET A 83 -5.84 12.04 -0.19
C MET A 83 -4.45 12.36 0.38
N LEU A 84 -3.97 11.53 1.31
CA LEU A 84 -2.63 11.67 1.86
C LEU A 84 -1.57 11.45 0.78
N ASP A 85 -1.76 10.45 -0.09
CA ASP A 85 -0.86 10.15 -1.19
C ASP A 85 -0.73 11.37 -2.13
N VAL A 86 -1.86 11.98 -2.50
CA VAL A 86 -1.89 13.22 -3.28
C VAL A 86 -1.21 14.38 -2.54
N GLU A 87 -1.38 14.53 -1.22
CA GLU A 87 -0.68 15.60 -0.49
C GLU A 87 0.85 15.44 -0.51
N LEU A 88 1.34 14.21 -0.53
CA LEU A 88 2.77 13.90 -0.45
C LEU A 88 3.44 13.87 -1.83
N PHE A 89 2.71 13.41 -2.85
CA PHE A 89 3.28 13.08 -4.16
C PHE A 89 2.52 13.72 -5.34
N ASP A 90 1.44 14.47 -5.07
CA ASP A 90 0.52 14.97 -6.12
C ASP A 90 0.01 13.80 -6.98
N LEU A 91 -0.06 13.97 -8.30
CA LEU A 91 -0.31 12.87 -9.26
C LEU A 91 0.99 12.23 -9.77
N ASP A 92 2.14 12.56 -9.20
CA ASP A 92 3.46 12.01 -9.51
C ASP A 92 3.89 10.95 -8.48
N ALA A 93 2.99 10.00 -8.21
CA ALA A 93 3.17 8.91 -7.24
C ALA A 93 3.96 7.71 -7.78
#